data_AF-A0A6J2H1D5-F1
#
_entry.id   AF-A0A6J2H1D5-F1
#
_cell.length_a   1.000
_cell.length_b   1.000
_cell.length_c   1.000
_cell.angle_alpha   90.00
_cell.angle_beta   90.00
_cell.angle_gamma   90.00
#
_symmetry.space_group_name_H-M   'P 1'
#
loop_
_entity.id
_entity.type
_entity.pdbx_description
1 polymer ?
#
loop_
_entity_poly.entity_id
_entity_poly.type
_entity_poly.pdbx_seq_one_letter_code
_entity_poly.pdbx_strand_id
1 'polypeptide(L)'
;MNGLKGWCAVLDVRPHGESPESVKVLRLTLPHELPGERRQQAKQKPVGKAFAMVANRSSNGHSLASECVKCNEGDEEIIKVYLKARGEGSTNHEEKVTQLKSEGRYIQEAGSALKKLREDFSSKLESRQGAQEHPQVGLEQHNGSWKCPERLRGDSWEEQEEENCSSQDVETLQETARRLLRRLQEAEKRHQLERKAFERKVAQYQEEAERASSALRRAERDVEQKEVQVDELQRLLAGMEKERRGLVAELRAGEAELARLRSLEGDKVAQQERVAQLEKEVATLREKIHHLDDMLKSQQRKVRQMIEQLQNSKTVIQAKDSTIQELKERVSYLEAENLEMHDRIEHLIEKQVSRGGHSARARSKSEYVSSKRLTGPKPLPLIRVVET
;
A
#
# COMPACT_ATOMS: atom_id res chain seq x y z
N MET A 1 -17.12 -39.01 20.59
CA MET A 1 -17.68 -38.42 19.36
C MET A 1 -17.63 -36.90 19.51
N ASN A 2 -16.59 -36.23 19.01
CA ASN A 2 -16.50 -34.77 18.99
C ASN A 2 -16.03 -34.34 17.59
N GLY A 3 -16.90 -33.60 16.89
CA GLY A 3 -16.71 -33.20 15.50
C GLY A 3 -15.69 -32.07 15.38
N LEU A 4 -14.63 -32.33 14.62
CA LEU A 4 -13.75 -31.31 14.04
C LEU A 4 -14.58 -30.46 13.06
N LYS A 5 -14.90 -29.22 13.44
CA LYS A 5 -15.43 -28.21 12.51
C LYS A 5 -14.30 -27.76 11.58
N GLY A 6 -14.10 -28.52 10.51
CA GLY A 6 -13.27 -28.11 9.37
C GLY A 6 -13.98 -27.00 8.59
N TRP A 7 -13.24 -25.93 8.29
CA TRP A 7 -13.75 -24.75 7.57
C TRP A 7 -13.66 -25.01 6.06
N CYS A 8 -14.49 -25.91 5.54
CA CYS A 8 -14.84 -26.07 4.12
C CYS A 8 -15.64 -27.38 3.98
N ALA A 9 -16.87 -27.32 3.47
CA ALA A 9 -17.61 -28.52 3.09
C ALA A 9 -17.20 -28.92 1.66
N VAL A 10 -16.63 -30.11 1.51
CA VAL A 10 -16.26 -30.69 0.21
C VAL A 10 -17.45 -31.48 -0.31
N LEU A 11 -18.11 -30.97 -1.35
CA LEU A 11 -19.16 -31.69 -2.07
C LEU A 11 -18.55 -32.30 -3.34
N ASP A 12 -18.50 -33.63 -3.38
CA ASP A 12 -18.09 -34.42 -4.56
C ASP A 12 -19.25 -34.42 -5.56
N VAL A 13 -19.15 -33.62 -6.62
CA VAL A 13 -20.17 -33.57 -7.66
C VAL A 13 -19.78 -34.56 -8.75
N ARG A 14 -20.34 -35.77 -8.68
CA ARG A 14 -20.18 -36.78 -9.75
C ARG A 14 -21.23 -36.57 -10.83
N PRO A 15 -20.84 -36.36 -12.10
CA PRO A 15 -21.74 -36.59 -13.22
C PRO A 15 -21.86 -38.11 -13.45
N HIS A 16 -23.09 -38.58 -13.68
CA HIS A 16 -23.37 -39.97 -14.07
C HIS A 16 -22.72 -40.26 -15.44
N GLY A 17 -21.81 -41.23 -15.50
CA GLY A 17 -21.19 -41.73 -16.73
C GLY A 17 -19.73 -42.15 -16.51
N GLU A 18 -19.43 -43.43 -16.70
CA GLU A 18 -18.17 -44.08 -16.36
C GLU A 18 -17.02 -43.78 -17.34
N SER A 19 -15.81 -43.51 -16.82
CA SER A 19 -14.51 -43.76 -17.44
C SER A 19 -13.38 -43.69 -16.38
N PRO A 20 -12.33 -44.52 -16.47
CA PRO A 20 -11.32 -44.67 -15.43
C PRO A 20 -10.32 -43.49 -15.34
N GLU A 21 -10.44 -42.47 -16.19
CA GLU A 21 -9.66 -41.23 -16.16
C GLU A 21 -10.46 -40.01 -15.64
N SER A 22 -11.49 -40.22 -14.82
CA SER A 22 -12.30 -39.11 -14.32
C SER A 22 -11.53 -38.27 -13.28
N VAL A 23 -11.21 -37.03 -13.67
CA VAL A 23 -10.65 -35.99 -12.79
C VAL A 23 -11.66 -35.65 -11.69
N LYS A 24 -11.25 -35.78 -10.43
CA LYS A 24 -12.07 -35.36 -9.28
C LYS A 24 -12.15 -33.84 -9.23
N VAL A 25 -13.31 -33.29 -9.60
CA VAL A 25 -13.57 -31.84 -9.50
C VAL A 25 -14.15 -31.56 -8.12
N LEU A 26 -13.37 -30.94 -7.26
CA LEU A 26 -13.82 -30.53 -5.93
C LEU A 26 -14.30 -29.08 -5.98
N ARG A 27 -15.56 -28.85 -5.58
CA ARG A 27 -16.10 -27.51 -5.38
C ARG A 27 -16.03 -27.14 -3.91
N LEU A 28 -15.32 -26.05 -3.61
CA LEU A 28 -15.29 -25.46 -2.28
C LEU A 28 -16.31 -24.32 -2.23
N THR A 29 -17.19 -24.35 -1.24
CA THR A 29 -18.19 -23.30 -1.00
C THR A 29 -17.99 -22.75 0.41
N LEU A 30 -17.95 -21.42 0.53
CA LEU A 30 -17.86 -20.73 1.82
C LEU A 30 -19.20 -20.83 2.56
N PRO A 31 -19.22 -20.93 3.91
CA PRO A 31 -20.43 -21.25 4.67
C PRO A 31 -21.58 -20.22 4.60
N HIS A 32 -21.40 -19.08 3.93
CA HIS A 32 -22.40 -18.02 3.86
C HIS A 32 -23.22 -17.99 2.56
N GLU A 33 -22.99 -18.93 1.63
CA GLU A 33 -23.83 -19.12 0.45
C GLU A 33 -24.68 -20.39 0.59
N LEU A 34 -25.82 -20.28 1.27
CA LEU A 34 -26.87 -21.28 1.20
C LEU A 34 -27.78 -20.99 -0.02
N PRO A 35 -28.19 -22.01 -0.79
CA PRO A 35 -29.05 -21.82 -1.95
C PRO A 35 -30.51 -21.76 -1.49
N GLY A 36 -31.03 -20.56 -1.27
CA GLY A 36 -32.43 -20.43 -0.90
C GLY A 36 -32.85 -19.05 -0.47
N GLU A 37 -32.83 -18.07 -1.38
CA GLU A 37 -33.85 -17.01 -1.43
C GLU A 37 -33.71 -16.23 -2.73
N ARG A 38 -34.75 -16.27 -3.57
CA ARG A 38 -34.84 -15.44 -4.77
C ARG A 38 -34.99 -13.98 -4.33
N ARG A 39 -34.00 -13.15 -4.65
CA ARG A 39 -34.27 -11.75 -5.00
C ARG A 39 -33.54 -11.37 -6.28
N GLN A 40 -34.33 -11.01 -7.28
CA GLN A 40 -33.88 -10.33 -8.48
C GLN A 40 -33.13 -9.05 -8.08
N GLN A 41 -31.91 -8.86 -8.57
CA GLN A 41 -31.52 -7.63 -9.27
C GLN A 41 -30.07 -7.65 -9.77
N ALA A 42 -29.94 -7.01 -10.95
CA ALA A 42 -28.77 -6.42 -11.58
C ALA A 42 -27.60 -7.32 -12.01
N LYS A 43 -27.49 -7.44 -13.34
CA LYS A 43 -26.37 -8.00 -14.12
C LYS A 43 -25.01 -7.47 -13.63
N GLN A 44 -24.22 -8.34 -13.00
CA GLN A 44 -22.76 -8.15 -12.88
C GLN A 44 -22.04 -9.25 -13.67
N LYS A 45 -21.00 -8.86 -14.39
CA LYS A 45 -20.20 -9.72 -15.29
C LYS A 45 -19.56 -10.85 -14.49
N PRO A 46 -19.42 -12.08 -15.03
CA PRO A 46 -18.87 -13.20 -14.28
C PRO A 46 -17.37 -12.96 -14.04
N VAL A 47 -17.00 -12.67 -12.80
CA VAL A 47 -15.61 -12.73 -12.35
C VAL A 47 -15.20 -14.21 -12.35
N GLY A 48 -14.00 -14.46 -12.88
CA GLY A 48 -13.52 -15.77 -13.33
C GLY A 48 -13.74 -16.93 -12.36
N LYS A 49 -14.19 -18.05 -12.93
CA LYS A 49 -14.24 -19.35 -12.26
C LYS A 49 -12.80 -19.83 -12.04
N ALA A 50 -12.35 -19.88 -10.79
CA ALA A 50 -11.08 -20.51 -10.44
C ALA A 50 -11.34 -21.98 -10.08
N PHE A 51 -10.78 -22.90 -10.87
CA PHE A 51 -10.74 -24.33 -10.56
C PHE A 51 -9.34 -24.67 -10.08
N ALA A 52 -9.23 -25.27 -8.89
CA ALA A 52 -7.97 -25.80 -8.40
C ALA A 52 -7.78 -27.22 -8.97
N MET A 53 -6.82 -27.39 -9.87
CA MET A 53 -6.40 -28.70 -10.34
C MET A 53 -5.37 -29.27 -9.36
N VAL A 54 -5.70 -30.38 -8.72
CA VAL A 54 -4.72 -31.16 -7.93
C VAL A 54 -4.14 -32.21 -8.86
N ALA A 55 -2.89 -32.00 -9.30
CA ALA A 55 -2.17 -33.00 -10.08
C ALA A 55 -1.78 -34.17 -9.17
N ASN A 56 -2.36 -35.35 -9.41
CA ASN A 56 -1.84 -36.58 -8.84
C ASN A 56 -0.51 -36.91 -9.52
N ARG A 57 0.54 -37.08 -8.73
CA ARG A 57 1.89 -37.41 -9.20
C ARG A 57 1.84 -38.71 -10.00
N SER A 58 1.98 -38.61 -11.32
CA SER A 58 2.27 -39.74 -12.19
C SER A 58 3.76 -40.04 -12.12
N SER A 59 4.08 -41.26 -11.73
CA SER A 59 5.40 -41.86 -11.83
C SER A 59 5.69 -42.20 -13.29
N ASN A 60 6.32 -41.29 -14.03
CA ASN A 60 7.34 -41.61 -15.03
C ASN A 60 7.88 -40.33 -15.67
N GLY A 61 9.21 -40.27 -15.74
CA GLY A 61 9.95 -39.05 -16.01
C GLY A 61 9.94 -38.61 -17.46
N HIS A 62 10.19 -37.32 -17.64
CA HIS A 62 11.07 -36.78 -18.68
C HIS A 62 11.70 -35.50 -18.12
N SER A 63 13.02 -35.50 -18.02
CA SER A 63 13.83 -34.34 -17.64
C SER A 63 13.59 -33.19 -18.62
N LEU A 64 13.01 -32.10 -18.12
CA LEU A 64 13.23 -30.79 -18.72
C LEU A 64 14.32 -30.12 -17.90
N ALA A 65 15.40 -29.78 -18.58
CA ALA A 65 16.54 -29.06 -18.05
C ALA A 65 16.08 -27.72 -17.47
N SER A 66 15.90 -27.66 -16.16
CA SER A 66 15.98 -26.41 -15.43
C SER A 66 17.45 -26.07 -15.32
N GLU A 67 17.85 -25.03 -16.03
CA GLU A 67 19.06 -24.26 -15.79
C GLU A 67 19.19 -23.98 -14.29
N CYS A 68 20.15 -24.63 -13.64
CA CYS A 68 20.45 -24.39 -12.24
C CYS A 68 20.95 -22.94 -12.10
N VAL A 69 20.07 -22.05 -11.63
CA VAL A 69 20.49 -20.81 -11.01
C VAL A 69 21.42 -21.21 -9.87
N LYS A 70 22.68 -20.82 -9.95
CA LYS A 70 23.67 -21.00 -8.89
C LYS A 70 23.20 -20.16 -7.70
N CYS A 71 22.46 -20.76 -6.78
CA CYS A 71 22.19 -20.17 -5.48
C CYS A 71 23.54 -19.98 -4.79
N ASN A 72 23.82 -18.77 -4.32
CA ASN A 72 25.05 -18.50 -3.60
C ASN A 72 24.96 -19.22 -2.24
N GLU A 73 26.11 -19.61 -1.68
CA GLU A 73 26.31 -20.45 -0.48
C GLU A 73 25.67 -19.91 0.84
N GLY A 74 24.80 -18.89 0.78
CA GLY A 74 24.04 -18.34 1.90
C GLY A 74 22.51 -18.36 1.73
N ASP A 75 21.97 -18.65 0.54
CA ASP A 75 20.52 -18.58 0.30
C ASP A 75 19.75 -19.69 1.03
N GLU A 76 20.39 -20.84 1.25
CA GLU A 76 19.82 -21.95 2.02
C GLU A 76 19.70 -21.62 3.52
N GLU A 77 20.66 -20.88 4.08
CA GLU A 77 20.62 -20.44 5.47
C GLU A 77 19.56 -19.36 5.67
N ILE A 78 19.41 -18.42 4.75
CA ILE A 78 18.37 -17.38 4.81
C ILE A 78 16.98 -18.02 4.81
N ILE A 79 16.73 -19.00 3.94
CA ILE A 79 15.43 -19.70 3.88
C ILE A 79 15.20 -20.50 5.18
N LYS A 80 16.22 -21.17 5.73
CA LYS A 80 16.12 -21.88 7.02
C LYS A 80 15.84 -20.93 8.20
N VAL A 81 16.52 -19.78 8.26
CA VAL A 81 16.32 -18.76 9.31
C VAL A 81 14.91 -18.19 9.22
N TYR A 82 14.42 -17.88 8.01
CA TYR A 82 13.09 -17.31 7.81
C TYR A 82 11.97 -18.31 8.15
N LEU A 83 12.15 -19.59 7.82
CA LEU A 83 11.18 -20.64 8.16
C LEU A 83 11.20 -20.96 9.66
N LYS A 84 12.37 -20.94 10.30
CA LYS A 84 12.51 -21.12 11.75
C LYS A 84 11.89 -19.95 12.53
N ALA A 85 12.18 -18.71 12.14
CA ALA A 85 11.56 -17.52 12.73
C ALA A 85 10.04 -17.49 12.52
N ARG A 86 9.54 -18.00 11.39
CA ARG A 86 8.10 -18.14 11.14
C ARG A 86 7.46 -19.26 11.97
N GLY A 87 8.16 -20.36 12.21
CA GLY A 87 7.72 -21.44 13.09
C GLY A 87 7.64 -20.98 14.55
N GLU A 88 8.67 -20.32 15.04
CA GLU A 88 8.73 -19.75 16.39
C GLU A 88 7.74 -18.58 16.56
N GLY A 89 7.50 -17.78 15.52
CA GLY A 89 6.47 -16.74 15.51
C GLY A 89 5.04 -17.32 15.57
N SER A 90 4.81 -18.49 14.97
CA SER A 90 3.50 -19.17 15.00
C SER A 90 3.16 -19.73 16.38
N THR A 91 4.13 -20.35 17.07
CA THR A 91 3.91 -20.87 18.43
C THR A 91 3.69 -19.74 19.42
N ASN A 92 4.49 -18.66 19.33
CA ASN A 92 4.31 -17.46 20.14
C ASN A 92 2.96 -16.76 19.90
N HIS A 93 2.47 -16.75 18.65
CA HIS A 93 1.16 -16.21 18.33
C HIS A 93 0.03 -17.09 18.89
N GLU A 94 0.17 -18.41 18.81
CA GLU A 94 -0.80 -19.37 19.35
C GLU A 94 -0.88 -19.30 20.88
N GLU A 95 0.25 -19.15 21.56
CA GLU A 95 0.30 -18.90 23.01
C GLU A 95 -0.38 -17.57 23.40
N LYS A 96 -0.10 -16.48 22.67
CA LYS A 96 -0.81 -15.21 22.90
C LYS A 96 -2.32 -15.31 22.65
N VAL A 97 -2.73 -16.08 21.64
CA VAL A 97 -4.16 -16.32 21.34
C VAL A 97 -4.82 -17.17 22.43
N THR A 98 -4.13 -18.17 22.98
CA THR A 98 -4.66 -18.98 24.09
C THR A 98 -4.73 -18.18 25.39
N GLN A 99 -3.75 -17.31 25.65
CA GLN A 99 -3.76 -16.37 26.76
C GLN A 99 -4.95 -15.39 26.68
N LEU A 100 -5.17 -14.76 25.52
CA LEU A 100 -6.32 -13.87 25.29
C LEU A 100 -7.66 -14.61 25.47
N LYS A 101 -7.74 -15.88 25.08
CA LYS A 101 -8.94 -16.70 25.31
C LYS A 101 -9.16 -16.96 26.81
N SER A 102 -8.11 -17.19 27.59
CA SER A 102 -8.24 -17.33 29.05
C SER A 102 -8.59 -16.01 29.75
N GLU A 103 -8.03 -14.89 29.31
CA GLU A 103 -8.38 -13.56 29.82
C GLU A 103 -9.84 -13.20 29.49
N GLY A 104 -10.30 -13.53 28.27
CA GLY A 104 -11.71 -13.39 27.89
C GLY A 104 -12.65 -14.20 28.79
N ARG A 105 -12.26 -15.42 29.21
CA ARG A 105 -13.02 -16.21 30.20
C ARG A 105 -13.01 -15.54 31.57
N TYR A 106 -11.88 -14.98 32.01
CA TYR A 106 -11.78 -14.28 33.29
C TYR A 106 -12.67 -13.03 33.33
N ILE A 107 -12.70 -12.26 32.23
CA ILE A 107 -13.60 -11.10 32.09
C ILE A 107 -15.07 -11.55 32.10
N GLN A 108 -15.39 -12.67 31.44
CA GLN A 108 -16.75 -13.22 31.44
C GLN A 108 -17.18 -13.69 32.84
N GLU A 109 -16.30 -14.34 33.60
CA GLU A 109 -16.54 -14.73 34.99
C GLU A 109 -16.70 -13.51 35.90
N ALA A 110 -15.82 -12.52 35.78
CA ALA A 110 -15.92 -11.26 36.53
C ALA A 110 -17.23 -10.53 36.22
N GLY A 111 -17.64 -10.48 34.95
CA GLY A 111 -18.92 -9.93 34.53
C GLY A 111 -20.12 -10.69 35.10
N SER A 112 -20.03 -12.02 35.16
CA SER A 112 -21.06 -12.87 35.77
C SER A 112 -21.13 -12.69 37.29
N ALA A 113 -19.99 -12.55 37.96
CA ALA A 113 -19.89 -12.29 39.39
C ALA A 113 -20.45 -10.91 39.75
N LEU A 114 -20.13 -9.87 38.97
CA LEU A 114 -20.69 -8.52 39.13
C LEU A 114 -22.19 -8.50 38.85
N LYS A 115 -22.67 -9.27 37.86
CA LYS A 115 -24.10 -9.41 37.58
C LYS A 115 -24.82 -10.09 38.74
N LYS A 116 -24.26 -11.16 39.30
CA LYS A 116 -24.79 -11.83 40.50
C LYS A 116 -24.80 -10.89 41.71
N LEU A 117 -23.73 -10.12 41.91
CA LEU A 117 -23.67 -9.13 42.98
C LEU A 117 -24.75 -8.05 42.81
N ARG A 118 -24.98 -7.58 41.57
CA ARG A 118 -26.06 -6.64 41.25
C ARG A 118 -27.43 -7.24 41.56
N GLU A 119 -27.67 -8.49 41.19
CA GLU A 119 -28.91 -9.22 41.49
C GLU A 119 -29.08 -9.44 43.00
N ASP A 120 -28.01 -9.70 43.75
CA ASP A 120 -28.01 -9.81 45.21
C ASP A 120 -28.34 -8.47 45.89
N PHE A 121 -27.86 -7.34 45.34
CA PHE A 121 -28.23 -6.01 45.83
C PHE A 121 -29.67 -5.64 45.46
N SER A 122 -30.11 -5.93 44.23
CA SER A 122 -31.49 -5.67 43.79
C SER A 122 -32.50 -6.51 44.56
N SER A 123 -32.23 -7.80 44.78
CA SER A 123 -33.10 -8.67 45.60
C SER A 123 -33.16 -8.22 47.07
N LYS A 124 -32.04 -7.75 47.64
CA LYS A 124 -32.02 -7.13 48.98
C LYS A 124 -32.78 -5.80 49.03
N LEU A 125 -32.79 -5.02 47.94
CA LEU A 125 -33.51 -3.76 47.86
C LEU A 125 -35.04 -3.98 47.72
N GLU A 126 -35.46 -4.93 46.88
CA GLU A 126 -36.87 -5.30 46.73
C GLU A 126 -37.42 -6.00 47.98
N SER A 127 -36.62 -6.86 48.62
CA SER A 127 -36.98 -7.48 49.91
C SER A 127 -37.15 -6.44 51.04
N ARG A 128 -36.43 -5.30 50.96
CA ARG A 128 -36.64 -4.13 51.84
C ARG A 128 -37.84 -3.27 51.46
N GLN A 129 -38.28 -3.23 50.21
CA GLN A 129 -39.47 -2.45 49.82
C GLN A 129 -40.80 -3.12 50.21
N GLY A 130 -40.80 -4.42 50.52
CA GLY A 130 -41.94 -5.12 51.14
C GLY A 130 -42.07 -4.91 52.65
N ALA A 131 -41.06 -4.31 53.32
CA ALA A 131 -41.06 -3.99 54.73
C ALA A 131 -40.86 -2.48 54.90
N GLN A 132 -41.96 -1.80 55.21
CA GLN A 132 -42.02 -0.39 55.54
C GLN A 132 -40.89 0.05 56.50
N GLU A 133 -40.46 1.30 56.29
CA GLU A 133 -39.68 2.17 57.20
C GLU A 133 -38.15 2.25 57.03
N HIS A 134 -37.75 3.47 56.70
CA HIS A 134 -36.39 3.96 56.66
C HIS A 134 -35.69 3.84 58.03
N PRO A 135 -34.41 3.44 58.05
CA PRO A 135 -33.45 4.04 58.95
C PRO A 135 -32.51 4.91 58.12
N GLN A 136 -32.76 6.21 58.20
CA GLN A 136 -31.84 7.27 57.84
C GLN A 136 -30.60 7.09 58.74
N VAL A 137 -29.46 6.72 58.16
CA VAL A 137 -28.17 6.72 58.85
C VAL A 137 -27.75 8.18 59.01
N GLY A 138 -28.28 8.81 60.07
CA GLY A 138 -27.82 10.10 60.54
C GLY A 138 -26.49 9.91 61.27
N LEU A 139 -25.41 10.42 60.68
CA LEU A 139 -24.23 10.85 61.43
C LEU A 139 -24.65 12.04 62.31
N GLU A 140 -25.33 11.76 63.42
CA GLU A 140 -25.53 12.76 64.47
C GLU A 140 -24.28 12.79 65.34
N GLN A 141 -23.48 13.82 65.12
CA GLN A 141 -22.52 14.31 66.09
C GLN A 141 -23.30 14.63 67.37
N HIS A 142 -23.29 13.71 68.33
CA HIS A 142 -23.71 14.02 69.68
C HIS A 142 -22.59 14.86 70.31
N ASN A 143 -22.56 16.15 69.96
CA ASN A 143 -21.91 17.16 70.77
C ASN A 143 -22.40 16.95 72.19
N GLY A 144 -21.46 16.76 73.12
CA GLY A 144 -21.71 16.55 74.54
C GLY A 144 -22.38 17.76 75.17
N SER A 145 -23.66 17.96 74.90
CA SER A 145 -24.54 18.73 75.76
C SER A 145 -24.90 17.80 76.92
N TRP A 146 -24.05 17.83 77.94
CA TRP A 146 -24.41 17.36 79.27
C TRP A 146 -25.61 18.20 79.72
N LYS A 147 -26.83 17.70 79.51
CA LYS A 147 -27.96 18.18 80.29
C LYS A 147 -27.63 17.79 81.73
N CYS A 148 -27.29 18.80 82.54
CA CYS A 148 -27.21 18.63 84.00
C CYS A 148 -28.49 17.89 84.44
N PRO A 149 -28.38 16.86 85.30
CA PRO A 149 -29.55 16.42 86.04
C PRO A 149 -30.14 17.65 86.72
N GLU A 150 -31.39 17.92 86.37
CA GLU A 150 -32.24 18.94 86.96
C GLU A 150 -32.03 18.89 88.47
N ARG A 151 -31.49 19.99 89.01
CA ARG A 151 -31.24 20.20 90.42
C ARG A 151 -32.53 19.80 91.14
N LEU A 152 -32.50 18.70 91.89
CA LEU A 152 -33.60 18.28 92.75
C LEU A 152 -33.94 19.48 93.63
N ARG A 153 -35.06 20.11 93.26
CA ARG A 153 -35.86 20.99 94.10
C ARG A 153 -36.04 20.23 95.40
N GLY A 154 -35.51 20.80 96.48
CA GLY A 154 -35.65 20.22 97.81
C GLY A 154 -37.12 20.16 98.14
N ASP A 155 -37.71 18.98 98.08
CA ASP A 155 -39.00 18.72 98.68
C ASP A 155 -38.79 18.73 100.20
N SER A 156 -39.07 19.91 100.75
CA SER A 156 -39.73 20.17 102.02
C SER A 156 -39.82 18.96 102.95
N TRP A 157 -38.88 18.85 103.87
CA TRP A 157 -39.12 18.16 105.13
C TRP A 157 -39.86 19.17 106.01
N GLU A 158 -41.19 19.20 105.91
CA GLU A 158 -42.04 19.72 106.99
C GLU A 158 -41.94 18.71 108.13
N GLU A 159 -41.01 18.94 109.07
CA GLU A 159 -41.05 18.31 110.38
C GLU A 159 -42.13 19.03 111.19
N GLN A 160 -43.30 18.40 111.21
CA GLN A 160 -44.38 18.74 112.12
C GLN A 160 -43.94 18.38 113.55
N GLU A 161 -44.18 19.33 114.43
CA GLU A 161 -43.70 19.41 115.81
C GLU A 161 -43.99 18.18 116.68
N GLU A 162 -43.11 18.05 117.66
CA GLU A 162 -43.11 17.12 118.79
C GLU A 162 -44.45 17.09 119.54
N GLU A 163 -44.95 15.88 119.80
CA GLU A 163 -45.88 15.65 120.91
C GLU A 163 -45.56 14.30 121.58
N ASN A 164 -45.06 14.38 122.82
CA ASN A 164 -44.70 13.30 123.75
C ASN A 164 -43.78 12.17 123.21
N CYS A 165 -42.47 12.35 123.33
CA CYS A 165 -41.51 11.26 123.23
C CYS A 165 -41.67 10.29 124.41
N SER A 166 -42.19 9.11 124.13
CA SER A 166 -41.94 7.93 124.96
C SER A 166 -40.46 7.53 124.82
N SER A 167 -39.93 6.75 125.76
CA SER A 167 -38.57 6.17 125.65
C SER A 167 -38.36 5.36 124.36
N GLN A 168 -39.45 4.93 123.71
CA GLN A 168 -39.45 4.20 122.44
C GLN A 168 -39.16 5.12 121.22
N ASP A 169 -39.46 6.42 121.30
CA ASP A 169 -39.30 7.36 120.18
C ASP A 169 -37.86 7.84 119.99
N VAL A 170 -37.11 7.98 121.10
CA VAL A 170 -35.67 8.28 121.05
C VAL A 170 -34.86 7.11 120.48
N GLU A 171 -35.25 5.87 120.81
CA GLU A 171 -34.62 4.66 120.28
C GLU A 171 -34.91 4.51 118.78
N THR A 172 -36.15 4.75 118.34
CA THR A 172 -36.50 4.71 116.91
C THR A 172 -35.77 5.79 116.12
N LEU A 173 -35.61 7.01 116.65
CA LEU A 173 -34.84 8.08 116.00
C LEU A 173 -33.33 7.76 115.90
N GLN A 174 -32.75 7.16 116.96
CA GLN A 174 -31.37 6.69 116.88
C GLN A 174 -31.19 5.57 115.87
N GLU A 175 -32.16 4.64 115.77
CA GLU A 175 -32.13 3.58 114.79
C GLU A 175 -32.32 4.08 113.35
N THR A 176 -33.16 5.08 113.12
CA THR A 176 -33.31 5.73 111.81
C THR A 176 -32.04 6.48 111.43
N ALA A 177 -31.41 7.24 112.34
CA ALA A 177 -30.13 7.91 112.10
C ALA A 177 -29.01 6.92 111.75
N ARG A 178 -28.87 5.81 112.50
CA ARG A 178 -27.91 4.73 112.19
C ARG A 178 -28.21 4.08 110.83
N ARG A 179 -29.48 3.93 110.46
CA ARG A 179 -29.90 3.40 109.15
C ARG A 179 -29.53 4.35 108.01
N LEU A 180 -29.75 5.65 108.18
CA LEU A 180 -29.41 6.67 107.18
C LEU A 180 -27.89 6.78 106.99
N LEU A 181 -27.10 6.80 108.06
CA LEU A 181 -25.64 6.78 108.00
C LEU A 181 -25.10 5.56 107.23
N ARG A 182 -25.65 4.36 107.48
CA ARG A 182 -25.31 3.16 106.72
C ARG A 182 -25.65 3.30 105.23
N ARG A 183 -26.85 3.81 104.91
CA ARG A 183 -27.26 4.05 103.51
C ARG A 183 -26.35 5.05 102.80
N LEU A 184 -25.91 6.11 103.49
CA LEU A 184 -25.01 7.13 102.94
C LEU A 184 -23.61 6.55 102.68
N GLN A 185 -23.06 5.80 103.65
CA GLN A 185 -21.80 5.07 103.46
C GLN A 185 -21.87 4.06 102.31
N GLU A 186 -22.99 3.35 102.14
CA GLU A 186 -23.17 2.45 101.00
C GLU A 186 -23.25 3.19 99.67
N ALA A 187 -23.99 4.31 99.61
CA ALA A 187 -24.09 5.13 98.41
C ALA A 187 -22.72 5.71 98.02
N GLU A 188 -21.95 6.21 98.98
CA GLU A 188 -20.60 6.70 98.75
C GLU A 188 -19.69 5.58 98.22
N LYS A 189 -19.74 4.38 98.81
CA LYS A 189 -19.01 3.21 98.30
C LYS A 189 -19.42 2.85 96.87
N ARG A 190 -20.72 2.86 96.55
CA ARG A 190 -21.23 2.61 95.19
C ARG A 190 -20.69 3.64 94.20
N HIS A 191 -20.77 4.93 94.53
CA HIS A 191 -20.23 6.00 93.70
C HIS A 191 -18.71 5.89 93.49
N GLN A 192 -17.95 5.52 94.52
CA GLN A 192 -16.51 5.27 94.38
C GLN A 192 -16.21 4.12 93.42
N LEU A 193 -16.99 3.04 93.47
CA LEU A 193 -16.86 1.91 92.55
C LEU A 193 -17.24 2.31 91.11
N GLU A 194 -18.30 3.08 90.94
CA GLU A 194 -18.73 3.61 89.64
C GLU A 194 -17.67 4.54 89.05
N ARG A 195 -17.13 5.49 89.83
CA ARG A 195 -16.01 6.35 89.40
C ARG A 195 -14.82 5.53 88.93
N LYS A 196 -14.38 4.53 89.70
CA LYS A 196 -13.30 3.62 89.31
C LYS A 196 -13.64 2.80 88.06
N ALA A 197 -14.92 2.47 87.84
CA ALA A 197 -15.36 1.76 86.64
C ALA A 197 -15.35 2.68 85.41
N PHE A 198 -15.77 3.94 85.56
CA PHE A 198 -15.68 4.96 84.51
C PHE A 198 -14.23 5.29 84.18
N GLU A 199 -13.36 5.48 85.16
CA GLU A 199 -11.92 5.71 84.96
C GLU A 199 -11.28 4.57 84.16
N ARG A 200 -11.61 3.32 84.47
CA ARG A 200 -11.17 2.15 83.68
C ARG A 200 -11.66 2.19 82.23
N LYS A 201 -12.93 2.54 81.99
CA LYS A 201 -13.48 2.67 80.64
C LYS A 201 -12.82 3.80 79.85
N VAL A 202 -12.58 4.95 80.50
CA VAL A 202 -11.88 6.09 79.88
C VAL A 202 -10.45 5.69 79.51
N ALA A 203 -9.72 5.02 80.40
CA ALA A 203 -8.38 4.53 80.12
C ALA A 203 -8.36 3.53 78.94
N GLN A 204 -9.35 2.63 78.87
CA GLN A 204 -9.51 1.70 77.74
C GLN A 204 -9.71 2.43 76.42
N TYR A 205 -10.65 3.39 76.36
CA TYR A 205 -10.89 4.16 75.14
C TYR A 205 -9.70 5.03 74.72
N GLN A 206 -8.95 5.58 75.69
CA GLN A 206 -7.72 6.31 75.40
C GLN A 206 -6.68 5.40 74.74
N GLU A 207 -6.46 4.21 75.30
CA GLU A 207 -5.50 3.25 74.75
C GLU A 207 -5.92 2.76 73.35
N GLU A 208 -7.20 2.52 73.12
CA GLU A 208 -7.75 2.20 71.79
C GLU A 208 -7.54 3.34 70.79
N ALA A 209 -7.77 4.59 71.20
CA ALA A 209 -7.54 5.76 70.35
C ALA A 209 -6.05 5.95 70.02
N GLU A 210 -5.15 5.71 70.97
CA GLU A 210 -3.70 5.75 70.75
C GLU A 210 -3.22 4.65 69.80
N ARG A 211 -3.76 3.43 69.95
CA ARG A 211 -3.51 2.32 69.03
C ARG A 211 -3.98 2.65 67.62
N ALA A 212 -5.21 3.15 67.48
CA ALA A 212 -5.77 3.57 66.20
C ALA A 212 -4.94 4.70 65.57
N SER A 213 -4.54 5.72 66.34
CA SER A 213 -3.70 6.82 65.88
C SER A 213 -2.31 6.36 65.45
N SER A 214 -1.76 5.34 66.09
CA SER A 214 -0.45 4.75 65.72
C SER A 214 -0.56 3.82 64.51
N ALA A 215 -1.71 3.19 64.28
CA ALA A 215 -1.99 2.47 63.05
C ALA A 215 -2.18 3.44 61.87
N LEU A 216 -2.92 4.53 62.07
CA LEU A 216 -3.12 5.59 61.09
C LEU A 216 -1.77 6.20 60.64
N ARG A 217 -0.92 6.60 61.59
CA ARG A 217 0.42 7.14 61.28
C ARG A 217 1.32 6.18 60.51
N ARG A 218 1.12 4.86 60.63
CA ARG A 218 1.84 3.86 59.82
C ARG A 218 1.28 3.82 58.40
N ALA A 219 -0.04 3.75 58.28
CA ALA A 219 -0.71 3.78 56.98
C ALA A 219 -0.41 5.06 56.20
N GLU A 220 -0.36 6.23 56.86
CA GLU A 220 0.01 7.51 56.24
C GLU A 220 1.42 7.46 55.64
N ARG A 221 2.41 6.96 56.38
CA ARG A 221 3.78 6.80 55.87
C ARG A 221 3.85 5.79 54.72
N ASP A 222 3.09 4.71 54.80
CA ASP A 222 3.03 3.72 53.72
C ASP A 222 2.43 4.35 52.44
N VAL A 223 1.41 5.21 52.58
CA VAL A 223 0.83 5.97 51.46
C VAL A 223 1.85 6.96 50.89
N GLU A 224 2.55 7.74 51.72
CA GLU A 224 3.60 8.66 51.26
C GLU A 224 4.70 7.93 50.46
N GLN A 225 5.13 6.76 50.93
CA GLN A 225 6.10 5.93 50.19
C GLN A 225 5.56 5.44 48.84
N LYS A 226 4.26 5.14 48.77
CA LYS A 226 3.61 4.73 47.52
C LYS A 226 3.41 5.92 46.58
N GLU A 227 3.13 7.11 47.09
CA GLU A 227 3.06 8.34 46.29
C GLU A 227 4.41 8.63 45.62
N VAL A 228 5.51 8.54 46.37
CA VAL A 228 6.86 8.70 45.79
C VAL A 228 7.13 7.66 44.69
N GLN A 229 6.75 6.39 44.90
CA GLN A 229 6.89 5.34 43.87
C GLN A 229 6.05 5.65 42.63
N VAL A 230 4.84 6.16 42.81
CA VAL A 230 3.96 6.56 41.71
C VAL A 230 4.58 7.73 40.93
N ASP A 231 5.13 8.74 41.62
CA ASP A 231 5.79 9.88 40.98
C ASP A 231 7.02 9.46 40.15
N GLU A 232 7.82 8.52 40.66
CA GLU A 232 8.96 7.97 39.92
C GLU A 232 8.52 7.22 38.66
N LEU A 233 7.45 6.42 38.75
CA LEU A 233 6.88 5.72 37.60
C LEU A 233 6.30 6.70 36.58
N GLN A 234 5.61 7.74 37.02
CA GLN A 234 5.08 8.79 36.14
C GLN A 234 6.21 9.52 35.41
N ARG A 235 7.31 9.85 36.11
CA ARG A 235 8.51 10.44 35.50
C ARG A 235 9.11 9.53 34.43
N LEU A 236 9.25 8.24 34.72
CA LEU A 236 9.76 7.26 33.75
C LEU A 236 8.85 7.14 32.52
N LEU A 237 7.54 7.02 32.73
CA LEU A 237 6.55 6.95 31.67
C LEU A 237 6.59 8.20 30.78
N ALA A 238 6.69 9.39 31.37
CA ALA A 238 6.82 10.64 30.62
C ALA A 238 8.10 10.68 29.78
N GLY A 239 9.21 10.15 30.31
CA GLY A 239 10.47 9.96 29.57
C GLY A 239 10.31 9.05 28.36
N MET A 240 9.77 7.84 28.59
CA MET A 240 9.50 6.87 27.53
C MET A 240 8.53 7.40 26.47
N GLU A 241 7.51 8.17 26.87
CA GLU A 241 6.60 8.80 25.92
C GLU A 241 7.29 9.86 25.05
N LYS A 242 8.20 10.65 25.63
CA LYS A 242 8.97 11.63 24.88
C LYS A 242 9.89 10.93 23.87
N GLU A 243 10.57 9.87 24.28
CA GLU A 243 11.40 9.04 23.40
C GLU A 243 10.56 8.39 22.30
N ARG A 244 9.41 7.80 22.65
CA ARG A 244 8.46 7.24 21.67
C ARG A 244 8.01 8.30 20.66
N ARG A 245 7.66 9.50 21.11
CA ARG A 245 7.30 10.63 20.22
C ARG A 245 8.46 11.00 19.30
N GLY A 246 9.70 11.02 19.80
CA GLY A 246 10.91 11.25 19.02
C GLY A 246 11.14 10.18 17.95
N LEU A 247 11.15 8.91 18.34
CA LEU A 247 11.33 7.76 17.44
C LEU A 247 10.26 7.72 16.34
N VAL A 248 9.00 8.01 16.69
CA VAL A 248 7.93 8.07 15.69
C VAL A 248 8.12 9.25 14.73
N ALA A 249 8.65 10.38 15.19
CA ALA A 249 8.97 11.52 14.30
C ALA A 249 10.14 11.19 13.36
N GLU A 250 11.20 10.54 13.86
CA GLU A 250 12.32 10.07 13.04
C GLU A 250 11.89 9.03 12.01
N LEU A 251 11.03 8.08 12.40
CA LEU A 251 10.46 7.09 11.48
C LEU A 251 9.67 7.77 10.35
N ARG A 252 8.83 8.76 10.67
CA ARG A 252 8.10 9.54 9.67
C ARG A 252 9.02 10.33 8.75
N ALA A 253 10.09 10.93 9.28
CA ALA A 253 11.10 11.61 8.48
C ALA A 253 11.81 10.63 7.53
N GLY A 254 12.15 9.43 8.02
CA GLY A 254 12.71 8.35 7.22
C GLY A 254 11.75 7.87 6.12
N GLU A 255 10.47 7.69 6.42
CA GLU A 255 9.44 7.35 5.43
C GLU A 255 9.31 8.43 4.35
N ALA A 256 9.35 9.71 4.73
CA ALA A 256 9.30 10.82 3.79
C ALA A 256 10.52 10.85 2.86
N GLU A 257 11.72 10.61 3.40
CA GLU A 257 12.94 10.54 2.58
C GLU A 257 12.93 9.32 1.66
N LEU A 258 12.48 8.15 2.13
CA LEU A 258 12.29 6.98 1.28
C LEU A 258 11.28 7.24 0.15
N ALA A 259 10.19 7.95 0.43
CA ALA A 259 9.22 8.34 -0.59
C ALA A 259 9.85 9.29 -1.64
N ARG A 260 10.68 10.25 -1.19
CA ARG A 260 11.42 11.16 -2.07
C ARG A 260 12.40 10.40 -2.97
N LEU A 261 13.14 9.44 -2.41
CA LEU A 261 14.08 8.60 -3.16
C LEU A 261 13.37 7.73 -4.21
N ARG A 262 12.23 7.14 -3.86
CA ARG A 262 11.39 6.38 -4.82
C ARG A 262 10.88 7.25 -5.96
N SER A 263 10.48 8.49 -5.68
CA SER A 263 10.10 9.45 -6.72
C SER A 263 11.28 9.73 -7.67
N LEU A 264 12.46 10.00 -7.11
CA LEU A 264 13.66 10.27 -7.89
C LEU A 264 14.08 9.05 -8.73
N GLU A 265 13.93 7.84 -8.20
CA GLU A 265 14.16 6.60 -8.94
C GLU A 265 13.17 6.43 -10.09
N GLY A 266 11.89 6.73 -9.87
CA GLY A 266 10.87 6.79 -10.93
C GLY A 266 11.23 7.79 -12.03
N ASP A 267 11.69 8.99 -11.67
CA ASP A 267 12.14 10.00 -12.63
C ASP A 267 13.37 9.54 -13.42
N LYS A 268 14.33 8.87 -12.78
CA LYS A 268 15.50 8.29 -13.44
C LYS A 268 15.10 7.24 -14.46
N VAL A 269 14.16 6.35 -14.13
CA VAL A 269 13.65 5.34 -15.07
C VAL A 269 12.97 6.02 -16.25
N ALA A 270 12.11 7.02 -16.01
CA ALA A 270 11.47 7.78 -17.07
C ALA A 270 12.49 8.53 -17.96
N GLN A 271 13.58 9.05 -17.38
CA GLN A 271 14.69 9.64 -18.14
C GLN A 271 15.42 8.59 -18.97
N GLN A 272 15.69 7.41 -18.42
CA GLN A 272 16.33 6.30 -19.16
C GLN A 272 15.47 5.86 -20.35
N GLU A 273 14.16 5.75 -20.18
CA GLU A 273 13.24 5.42 -21.28
C GLU A 273 13.28 6.48 -22.39
N ARG A 274 13.31 7.77 -22.01
CA ARG A 274 13.46 8.88 -22.98
C ARG A 274 14.79 8.82 -23.71
N VAL A 275 15.89 8.54 -23.01
CA VAL A 275 17.22 8.38 -23.62
C VAL A 275 17.21 7.20 -24.59
N ALA A 276 16.69 6.04 -24.19
CA ALA A 276 16.61 4.87 -25.06
C ALA A 276 15.73 5.13 -26.31
N GLN A 277 14.66 5.91 -26.17
CA GLN A 277 13.83 6.32 -27.31
C GLN A 277 14.59 7.24 -28.27
N LEU A 278 15.30 8.24 -27.74
CA LEU A 278 16.14 9.12 -28.56
C LEU A 278 17.29 8.37 -29.24
N GLU A 279 17.90 7.39 -28.57
CA GLU A 279 18.93 6.54 -29.16
C GLU A 279 18.39 5.72 -30.34
N LYS A 280 17.18 5.17 -30.23
CA LYS A 280 16.50 4.48 -31.34
C LYS A 280 16.26 5.43 -32.52
N GLU A 281 15.77 6.63 -32.23
CA GLU A 281 15.54 7.65 -33.28
C GLU A 281 16.85 8.07 -33.97
N VAL A 282 17.92 8.25 -33.20
CA VAL A 282 19.26 8.51 -33.75
C VAL A 282 19.75 7.35 -34.62
N ALA A 283 19.54 6.10 -34.22
CA ALA A 283 19.89 4.94 -35.03
C ALA A 283 19.10 4.92 -36.36
N THR A 284 17.78 5.12 -36.31
CA THR A 284 16.94 5.21 -37.51
C THR A 284 17.35 6.36 -38.44
N LEU A 285 17.73 7.52 -37.88
CA LEU A 285 18.22 8.64 -38.67
C LEU A 285 19.57 8.33 -39.32
N ARG A 286 20.48 7.63 -38.61
CA ARG A 286 21.76 7.17 -39.18
C ARG A 286 21.55 6.21 -40.35
N GLU A 287 20.60 5.28 -40.23
CA GLU A 287 20.24 4.38 -41.34
C GLU A 287 19.68 5.15 -42.54
N LYS A 288 18.79 6.12 -42.31
CA LYS A 288 18.26 6.98 -43.38
C LYS A 288 19.38 7.75 -44.09
N ILE A 289 20.32 8.34 -43.34
CA ILE A 289 21.50 9.01 -43.91
C ILE A 289 22.31 8.02 -44.76
N HIS A 290 22.54 6.81 -44.25
CA HIS A 290 23.28 5.79 -44.99
C HIS A 290 22.60 5.40 -46.31
N HIS A 291 21.28 5.22 -46.31
CA HIS A 291 20.52 4.95 -47.54
C HIS A 291 20.57 6.11 -48.54
N LEU A 292 20.46 7.36 -48.05
CA LEU A 292 20.60 8.55 -48.89
C LEU A 292 22.00 8.62 -49.52
N ASP A 293 23.06 8.32 -48.77
CA ASP A 293 24.43 8.28 -49.27
C ASP A 293 24.62 7.25 -50.38
N ASP A 294 24.03 6.06 -50.24
CA ASP A 294 24.09 5.01 -51.25
C ASP A 294 23.33 5.40 -52.53
N MET A 295 22.16 6.04 -52.38
CA MET A 295 21.43 6.59 -53.52
C MET A 295 22.23 7.69 -54.21
N LEU A 296 22.88 8.58 -53.45
CA LEU A 296 23.74 9.62 -54.00
C LEU A 296 24.93 9.02 -54.76
N LYS A 297 25.61 8.02 -54.21
CA LYS A 297 26.72 7.31 -54.89
C LYS A 297 26.25 6.59 -56.16
N SER A 298 25.04 6.02 -56.16
CA SER A 298 24.45 5.39 -57.34
C SER A 298 24.15 6.43 -58.44
N GLN A 299 23.53 7.56 -58.07
CA GLN A 299 23.29 8.67 -58.99
C GLN A 299 24.60 9.24 -59.53
N GLN A 300 25.60 9.48 -58.69
CA GLN A 300 26.93 9.92 -59.11
C GLN A 300 27.56 8.95 -60.11
N ARG A 301 27.49 7.63 -59.88
CA ARG A 301 27.96 6.62 -60.84
C ARG A 301 27.23 6.71 -62.17
N LYS A 302 25.90 6.86 -62.16
CA LYS A 302 25.09 7.01 -63.38
C LYS A 302 25.48 8.27 -64.18
N VAL A 303 25.68 9.40 -63.51
CA VAL A 303 26.14 10.65 -64.15
C VAL A 303 27.53 10.46 -64.76
N ARG A 304 28.47 9.82 -64.05
CA ARG A 304 29.80 9.51 -64.60
C ARG A 304 29.71 8.65 -65.87
N GLN A 305 28.88 7.61 -65.87
CA GLN A 305 28.63 6.78 -67.05
C GLN A 305 28.01 7.60 -68.20
N MET A 306 27.05 8.49 -67.91
CA MET A 306 26.48 9.37 -68.94
C MET A 306 27.53 10.32 -69.53
N ILE A 307 28.41 10.89 -68.71
CA ILE A 307 29.53 11.73 -69.17
C ILE A 307 30.47 10.93 -70.07
N GLU A 308 30.83 9.70 -69.67
CA GLU A 308 31.68 8.81 -70.46
C GLU A 308 31.03 8.45 -71.81
N GLN A 309 29.73 8.12 -71.82
CA GLN A 309 28.97 7.88 -73.05
C GLN A 309 28.95 9.10 -73.98
N LEU A 310 28.74 10.31 -73.42
CA LEU A 310 28.77 11.55 -74.20
C LEU A 310 30.15 11.85 -74.76
N GLN A 311 31.22 11.59 -74.00
CA GLN A 311 32.60 11.75 -74.46
C GLN A 311 32.91 10.78 -75.60
N ASN A 312 32.51 9.51 -75.49
CA ASN A 312 32.67 8.51 -76.56
C ASN A 312 31.86 8.88 -77.81
N SER A 313 30.63 9.39 -77.64
CA SER A 313 29.84 9.87 -78.78
C SER A 313 30.49 11.06 -79.46
N LYS A 314 31.05 12.00 -78.69
CA LYS A 314 31.79 13.15 -79.22
C LYS A 314 33.00 12.72 -80.05
N THR A 315 33.82 11.79 -79.58
CA THR A 315 34.99 11.31 -80.34
C THR A 315 34.59 10.62 -81.64
N VAL A 316 33.51 9.82 -81.63
CA VAL A 316 32.96 9.20 -82.85
C VAL A 316 32.45 10.24 -83.84
N ILE A 317 31.77 11.29 -83.37
CA ILE A 317 31.31 12.39 -84.23
C ILE A 317 32.51 13.11 -84.85
N GLN A 318 33.53 13.45 -84.05
CA GLN A 318 34.76 14.10 -84.54
C GLN A 318 35.50 13.26 -85.59
N ALA A 319 35.55 11.93 -85.42
CA ALA A 319 36.13 11.03 -86.42
C ALA A 319 35.33 11.07 -87.73
N LYS A 320 33.99 11.05 -87.67
CA LYS A 320 33.13 11.18 -88.85
C LYS A 320 33.28 12.54 -89.52
N ASP A 321 33.38 13.62 -88.76
CA ASP A 321 33.60 14.98 -89.30
C ASP A 321 34.94 15.07 -90.05
N SER A 322 35.98 14.40 -89.53
CA SER A 322 37.29 14.31 -90.21
C SER A 322 37.17 13.57 -91.54
N THR A 323 36.48 12.43 -91.59
CA THR A 323 36.22 11.71 -92.85
C THR A 323 35.36 12.54 -93.82
N ILE A 324 34.36 13.28 -93.33
CA ILE A 324 33.57 14.19 -94.17
C ILE A 324 34.48 15.26 -94.79
N GLN A 325 35.41 15.81 -94.01
CA GLN A 325 36.36 16.80 -94.49
C GLN A 325 37.30 16.23 -95.57
N GLU A 326 37.86 15.03 -95.34
CA GLU A 326 38.68 14.32 -96.34
C GLU A 326 37.90 14.07 -97.64
N LEU A 327 36.64 13.65 -97.54
CA LEU A 327 35.78 13.45 -98.70
C LEU A 327 35.48 14.76 -99.43
N LYS A 328 35.25 15.87 -98.72
CA LYS A 328 35.07 17.20 -99.32
C LYS A 328 36.31 17.65 -100.09
N GLU A 329 37.49 17.43 -99.53
CA GLU A 329 38.76 17.73 -100.19
C GLU A 329 38.94 16.88 -101.45
N ARG A 330 38.60 15.58 -101.38
CA ARG A 330 38.63 14.69 -102.54
C ARG A 330 37.65 15.12 -103.63
N VAL A 331 36.43 15.50 -103.26
CA VAL A 331 35.43 16.03 -104.20
C VAL A 331 35.95 17.32 -104.85
N SER A 332 36.47 18.26 -104.06
CA SER A 332 37.01 19.53 -104.58
C SER A 332 38.18 19.29 -105.57
N TYR A 333 39.06 18.33 -105.26
CA TYR A 333 40.13 17.91 -106.18
C TYR A 333 39.57 17.36 -107.49
N LEU A 334 38.59 16.44 -107.41
CA LEU A 334 37.97 15.83 -108.59
C LEU A 334 37.13 16.84 -109.40
N GLU A 335 36.53 17.83 -108.75
CA GLU A 335 35.83 18.93 -109.40
C GLU A 335 36.80 19.83 -110.18
N ALA A 336 37.97 20.15 -109.60
CA ALA A 336 39.02 20.90 -110.28
C ALA A 336 39.62 20.13 -111.46
N GLU A 337 39.88 18.83 -111.30
CA GLU A 337 40.35 17.96 -112.38
C GLU A 337 39.30 17.84 -113.50
N ASN A 338 38.02 17.69 -113.14
CA ASN A 338 36.93 17.72 -114.12
C ASN A 338 36.91 19.06 -114.85
N LEU A 339 36.98 20.19 -114.15
CA LEU A 339 36.99 21.51 -114.77
C LEU A 339 38.15 21.65 -115.75
N GLU A 340 39.36 21.25 -115.38
CA GLU A 340 40.53 21.28 -116.28
C GLU A 340 40.31 20.41 -117.53
N MET A 341 39.71 19.23 -117.38
CA MET A 341 39.37 18.37 -118.51
C MET A 341 38.28 18.98 -119.40
N HIS A 342 37.28 19.65 -118.82
CA HIS A 342 36.27 20.40 -119.57
C HIS A 342 36.90 21.57 -120.33
N ASP A 343 37.76 22.36 -119.69
CA ASP A 343 38.49 23.47 -120.33
C ASP A 343 39.34 22.96 -121.51
N ARG A 344 40.04 21.82 -121.34
CA ARG A 344 40.80 21.17 -122.43
C ARG A 344 39.89 20.76 -123.59
N ILE A 345 38.72 20.20 -123.31
CA ILE A 345 37.73 19.82 -124.34
C ILE A 345 37.20 21.07 -125.04
N GLU A 346 36.85 22.13 -124.31
CA GLU A 346 36.37 23.40 -124.86
C GLU A 346 37.41 24.04 -125.78
N HIS A 347 38.70 24.05 -125.40
CA HIS A 347 39.78 24.51 -126.27
C HIS A 347 39.92 23.69 -127.56
N LEU A 348 39.69 22.36 -127.51
CA LEU A 348 39.71 21.52 -128.71
C LEU A 348 38.50 21.81 -129.62
N ILE A 349 37.32 22.00 -129.02
CA ILE A 349 36.11 22.43 -129.73
C ILE A 349 36.34 23.80 -130.38
N GLU A 350 36.88 24.77 -129.65
CA GLU A 350 37.19 26.11 -130.15
C GLU A 350 38.22 26.08 -131.29
N LYS A 351 39.26 25.23 -131.19
CA LYS A 351 40.22 24.98 -132.30
C LYS A 351 39.56 24.35 -133.51
N GLN A 352 38.61 23.42 -133.33
CA GLN A 352 37.85 22.82 -134.44
C GLN A 352 36.91 23.85 -135.09
N VAL A 353 36.23 24.67 -134.31
CA VAL A 353 35.35 25.75 -134.80
C VAL A 353 36.16 26.88 -135.47
N SER A 354 37.38 27.16 -135.00
CA SER A 354 38.28 28.17 -135.58
C SER A 354 39.03 27.68 -136.83
N ARG A 355 39.31 26.38 -136.98
CA ARG A 355 39.86 25.77 -138.22
C ARG A 355 38.79 25.36 -139.23
N GLY A 356 37.56 25.19 -138.78
CA GLY A 356 36.38 24.89 -139.59
C GLY A 356 35.42 26.07 -139.54
N GLY A 357 35.78 27.17 -140.20
CA GLY A 357 34.77 28.10 -140.66
C GLY A 357 33.72 27.31 -141.44
N HIS A 358 32.45 27.49 -141.06
CA HIS A 358 31.25 26.84 -141.58
C HIS A 358 30.84 25.53 -140.89
N SER A 359 29.90 25.62 -139.94
CA SER A 359 28.53 25.13 -140.17
C SER A 359 27.68 25.29 -138.91
N ALA A 360 26.65 26.13 -139.03
CA ALA A 360 25.62 26.32 -138.01
C ALA A 360 24.70 25.10 -137.92
N ARG A 361 24.36 24.65 -136.69
CA ARG A 361 23.00 24.17 -136.42
C ARG A 361 22.66 24.12 -134.92
N ALA A 362 21.51 24.70 -134.62
CA ALA A 362 20.84 24.70 -133.32
C ALA A 362 20.15 23.37 -132.96
N ARG A 363 20.17 23.02 -131.66
CA ARG A 363 19.17 22.26 -130.84
C ARG A 363 19.88 21.74 -129.59
N SER A 364 19.28 21.47 -128.43
CA SER A 364 17.92 21.56 -127.87
C SER A 364 18.05 21.37 -126.35
N LYS A 365 17.08 21.89 -125.60
CA LYS A 365 16.91 21.79 -124.14
C LYS A 365 17.02 20.35 -123.59
N SER A 366 17.46 20.21 -122.34
CA SER A 366 16.97 19.17 -121.42
C SER A 366 17.02 19.66 -119.97
N GLU A 367 15.99 19.29 -119.24
CA GLU A 367 15.45 19.93 -118.04
C GLU A 367 16.08 19.44 -116.73
N TYR A 368 15.99 20.33 -115.73
CA TYR A 368 16.04 20.02 -114.30
C TYR A 368 15.08 18.89 -113.94
N VAL A 369 15.56 17.85 -113.25
CA VAL A 369 14.72 16.95 -112.45
C VAL A 369 15.04 17.17 -110.97
N SER A 370 14.10 17.88 -110.37
CA SER A 370 13.90 18.06 -108.93
C SER A 370 13.45 16.74 -108.27
N SER A 371 13.75 16.64 -106.97
CA SER A 371 12.96 15.92 -105.94
C SER A 371 13.33 14.48 -105.61
N LYS A 372 14.11 14.31 -104.53
CA LYS A 372 13.86 13.26 -103.52
C LYS A 372 13.96 13.88 -102.13
N ARG A 373 12.79 14.11 -101.51
CA ARG A 373 12.69 14.34 -100.05
C ARG A 373 13.08 13.05 -99.34
N LEU A 374 14.14 13.09 -98.56
CA LEU A 374 14.43 12.06 -97.57
C LEU A 374 13.43 12.21 -96.43
N THR A 375 12.77 11.10 -96.13
CA THR A 375 11.82 10.88 -95.05
C THR A 375 12.38 11.34 -93.69
N GLY A 376 11.66 12.23 -93.01
CA GLY A 376 11.94 12.64 -91.64
C GLY A 376 11.77 11.49 -90.62
N PRO A 377 12.28 11.65 -89.39
CA PRO A 377 12.35 10.57 -88.41
C PRO A 377 10.96 10.23 -87.85
N LYS A 378 10.73 8.92 -87.62
CA LYS A 378 9.53 8.37 -86.97
C LYS A 378 9.37 8.92 -85.54
N PRO A 379 8.16 9.25 -85.07
CA PRO A 379 7.93 9.64 -83.69
C PRO A 379 8.02 8.43 -82.74
N LEU A 380 8.64 8.63 -81.58
CA LEU A 380 8.76 7.63 -80.50
C LEU A 380 7.44 7.51 -79.71
N PRO A 381 7.16 6.35 -79.08
CA PRO A 381 5.91 6.13 -78.36
C PRO A 381 5.89 6.91 -77.04
N LEU A 382 4.74 7.52 -76.71
CA LEU A 382 4.50 8.14 -75.41
C LEU A 382 4.34 7.06 -74.34
N ILE A 383 5.20 7.09 -73.34
CA ILE A 383 5.07 6.31 -72.11
C ILE A 383 4.08 7.04 -71.19
N ARG A 384 2.98 6.39 -70.81
CA ARG A 384 2.08 6.90 -69.76
C ARG A 384 2.65 6.48 -68.40
N VAL A 385 2.95 7.47 -67.56
CA VAL A 385 3.26 7.28 -66.15
C VAL A 385 1.95 6.97 -65.43
N VAL A 386 1.87 5.81 -64.79
CA VAL A 386 0.84 5.50 -63.79
C VAL A 386 1.52 5.72 -62.45
N GLU A 387 1.09 6.74 -61.72
CA GLU A 387 1.47 6.93 -60.32
C GLU A 387 0.71 5.92 -59.46
N THR A 388 1.44 5.19 -58.61
CA THR A 388 0.92 4.46 -57.45
C THR A 388 1.80 4.78 -56.26
#